data_AF-A0AAJ2H5G5-F1
#
_entry.id   AF-A0AAJ2H5G5-F1
#
_cell.length_a   1.000
_cell.length_b   1.000
_cell.length_c   1.000
_cell.angle_alpha   90.00
_cell.angle_beta   90.00
_cell.angle_gamma   90.00
#
_symmetry.space_group_name_H-M   'P 1'
#
loop_
_entity.id
_entity.type
_entity.pdbx_description
1 polymer ?
#
loop_
_entity_poly.entity_id
_entity_poly.type
_entity_poly.pdbx_seq_one_letter_code
_entity_poly.pdbx_strand_id
1 'polypeptide(L)' 'ISLDKYVRSRMVRAAFKMSKGLATKYKVVPIYEFAAEGFEAMKPLASAEVFVNTFTAKERDIVANVHSGNPYPFA' A
#
# COMPACT_ATOMS: atom_id res chain seq x y z
N ILE A 1 4.08 -0.98 15.58
CA ILE A 1 4.75 -1.91 14.65
C ILE A 1 4.68 -1.26 13.28
N SER A 2 5.81 -0.98 12.61
CA SER A 2 5.80 -0.27 11.32
C SER A 2 5.27 -1.16 10.18
N LEU A 3 4.54 -0.55 9.24
CA LEU A 3 4.02 -1.21 8.03
C LEU A 3 5.15 -1.90 7.25
N ASP A 4 6.32 -1.27 7.21
CA ASP A 4 7.52 -1.76 6.54
C ASP A 4 7.98 -3.12 7.04
N LYS A 5 7.82 -3.38 8.34
CA LYS A 5 8.21 -4.66 8.95
C LYS A 5 7.47 -5.82 8.31
N TYR A 6 6.18 -5.66 8.02
CA TYR A 6 5.36 -6.73 7.42
C TYR A 6 5.58 -6.82 5.91
N VAL A 7 5.61 -5.69 5.21
CA VAL A 7 5.76 -5.64 3.75
C VAL A 7 7.12 -6.19 3.29
N ARG A 8 8.18 -5.96 4.07
CA ARG A 8 9.55 -6.39 3.76
C ARG A 8 9.95 -7.71 4.42
N SER A 9 9.12 -8.25 5.32
CA SER A 9 9.44 -9.50 6.01
C SER A 9 9.54 -10.66 5.03
N ARG A 10 10.70 -11.32 5.02
CA ARG A 10 10.91 -12.57 4.26
C ARG A 10 9.95 -13.65 4.70
N MET A 11 9.65 -13.73 5.99
CA MET A 11 8.72 -14.71 6.57
C MET A 11 7.29 -14.46 6.08
N VAL A 12 6.82 -13.21 6.09
CA VAL A 12 5.47 -12.86 5.60
C VAL A 12 5.35 -13.16 4.11
N ARG A 13 6.35 -12.77 3.31
CA ARG A 13 6.37 -13.06 1.87
C ARG A 13 6.41 -14.56 1.57
N ALA A 14 7.14 -15.33 2.37
CA ALA A 14 7.19 -16.79 2.23
C ALA A 14 5.83 -17.44 2.56
N ALA A 15 5.22 -17.05 3.68
CA ALA A 15 3.89 -17.52 4.05
C ALA A 15 2.83 -17.17 3.00
N PHE A 16 2.89 -15.94 2.46
CA PHE A 16 2.03 -15.51 1.36
C PHE A 16 2.24 -16.38 0.11
N LYS A 17 3.48 -16.65 -0.31
CA LYS A 17 3.73 -17.54 -1.47
C LYS A 17 3.14 -18.94 -1.28
N MET A 18 3.19 -19.47 -0.06
CA MET A 18 2.62 -20.78 0.27
C MET A 18 1.09 -20.80 0.16
N SER A 19 0.41 -19.66 0.31
CA SER A 19 -1.05 -19.58 0.19
C SER A 19 -1.55 -19.66 -1.26
N LYS A 20 -0.67 -19.63 -2.28
CA LYS A 20 -1.05 -19.72 -3.70
C LYS A 20 -1.90 -20.96 -4.01
N GLY A 21 -1.50 -22.12 -3.49
CA GLY A 21 -2.24 -23.37 -3.70
C GLY A 21 -3.65 -23.33 -3.10
N LEU A 22 -3.82 -22.67 -1.94
CA LEU A 22 -5.13 -22.44 -1.34
C LEU A 22 -5.96 -21.47 -2.17
N ALA A 23 -5.36 -20.39 -2.68
CA ALA A 23 -6.07 -19.44 -3.52
C ALA A 23 -6.64 -20.08 -4.79
N THR A 24 -5.87 -20.98 -5.41
CA THR A 24 -6.35 -21.81 -6.53
C THR A 24 -7.47 -22.74 -6.11
N LYS A 25 -7.30 -23.47 -4.99
CA LYS A 25 -8.30 -24.42 -4.48
C LYS A 25 -9.65 -23.76 -4.18
N TYR A 26 -9.64 -22.58 -3.58
CA TYR A 26 -10.85 -21.85 -3.20
C TYR A 26 -11.33 -20.86 -4.28
N LYS A 27 -10.72 -20.85 -5.48
CA LYS A 27 -11.07 -19.97 -6.60
C LYS A 27 -11.00 -18.47 -6.27
N VAL A 28 -10.09 -18.09 -5.38
CA VAL A 28 -9.80 -16.70 -5.00
C VAL A 28 -8.47 -16.21 -5.57
N VAL A 29 -8.05 -16.77 -6.69
CA VAL A 29 -6.80 -16.40 -7.41
C VAL A 29 -6.69 -14.90 -7.67
N PRO A 30 -7.75 -14.16 -8.08
CA PRO A 30 -7.64 -12.73 -8.33
C PRO A 30 -7.17 -11.93 -7.09
N ILE A 31 -7.62 -12.32 -5.89
CA ILE A 31 -7.20 -11.68 -4.63
C ILE A 31 -5.73 -11.95 -4.35
N TYR A 32 -5.28 -13.18 -4.63
CA TYR A 32 -3.88 -13.54 -4.51
C TYR A 32 -3.01 -12.74 -5.48
N GLU A 33 -3.42 -12.60 -6.74
CA GLU A 33 -2.68 -11.84 -7.75
C GLU A 33 -2.62 -10.35 -7.39
N PHE A 34 -3.73 -9.76 -6.97
CA PHE A 34 -3.77 -8.38 -6.47
C PHE A 34 -2.77 -8.13 -5.34
N ALA A 35 -2.74 -9.00 -4.33
CA ALA A 35 -1.81 -8.87 -3.22
C ALA A 35 -0.35 -9.13 -3.65
N ALA A 36 -0.12 -10.04 -4.59
CA ALA A 36 1.21 -10.31 -5.14
C ALA A 36 1.76 -9.10 -5.89
N GLU A 37 0.96 -8.47 -6.75
CA GLU A 37 1.29 -7.22 -7.43
C GLU A 37 1.57 -6.10 -6.43
N GLY A 38 0.78 -6.00 -5.36
CA GLY A 38 1.02 -5.06 -4.27
C GLY A 38 2.41 -5.22 -3.62
N PHE A 39 2.82 -6.46 -3.32
CA PHE A 39 4.17 -6.70 -2.78
C PHE A 39 5.29 -6.31 -3.74
N GLU A 40 5.10 -6.52 -5.05
CA GLU A 40 6.05 -6.15 -6.09
C GLU A 40 6.14 -4.62 -6.24
N ALA A 41 5.00 -3.94 -6.31
CA ALA A 41 4.92 -2.47 -6.38
C ALA A 41 5.56 -1.78 -5.17
N MET A 42 5.53 -2.42 -3.99
CA MET A 42 6.15 -1.90 -2.77
C MET A 42 7.65 -2.20 -2.65
N LYS A 43 8.26 -3.05 -3.49
CA LYS A 43 9.71 -3.33 -3.45
C LYS A 43 10.60 -2.08 -3.58
N PRO A 44 10.37 -1.16 -4.53
CA PRO A 44 11.22 0.02 -4.68
C PRO A 44 11.03 1.05 -3.56
N LEU A 45 9.92 1.01 -2.81
CA LEU A 45 9.62 1.99 -1.76
C LEU A 45 10.52 1.74 -0.54
N ALA A 46 11.42 2.68 -0.22
CA ALA A 46 12.29 2.61 0.96
C ALA A 46 11.49 2.40 2.27
N SER A 47 10.36 3.09 2.41
CA SER A 47 9.37 2.92 3.46
C SER A 47 7.97 3.22 2.91
N ALA A 48 7.06 2.26 3.00
CA ALA A 48 5.65 2.43 2.67
C ALA A 48 4.96 3.38 3.65
N GLU A 49 5.37 3.37 4.92
CA GLU A 49 4.87 4.29 5.93
C GLU A 49 5.23 5.75 5.60
N VAL A 50 6.48 6.02 5.24
CA VAL A 50 6.92 7.36 4.82
C VAL A 50 6.20 7.80 3.55
N PHE A 51 6.00 6.89 2.59
CA PHE A 51 5.26 7.17 1.36
C PHE A 51 3.82 7.59 1.66
N VAL A 52 3.08 6.79 2.43
CA VAL A 52 1.69 7.08 2.80
C VAL A 52 1.58 8.37 3.59
N ASN A 53 2.50 8.62 4.54
CA ASN A 53 2.49 9.85 5.32
C ASN A 53 2.73 11.08 4.45
N THR A 54 3.70 11.01 3.52
CA THR A 54 3.99 12.12 2.58
C THR A 54 2.82 12.39 1.66
N PHE A 55 2.24 11.34 1.08
CA PHE A 55 1.10 11.45 0.18
C PHE A 55 -0.12 12.05 0.88
N THR A 56 -0.49 11.49 2.05
CA THR A 56 -1.67 11.95 2.81
C THR A 56 -1.46 13.32 3.46
N ALA A 57 -0.23 13.78 3.64
CA ALA A 57 0.04 15.14 4.07
C ALA A 57 -0.42 16.15 3.01
N LYS A 58 -0.03 15.95 1.74
CA LYS A 58 -0.46 16.82 0.63
C LYS A 58 -1.98 16.73 0.41
N GLU A 59 -2.60 15.56 0.55
CA GLU A 59 -4.07 15.46 0.50
C GLU A 59 -4.74 16.28 1.61
N ARG A 60 -4.22 16.22 2.84
CA ARG A 60 -4.75 17.02 3.95
C ARG A 60 -4.60 18.52 3.70
N ASP A 61 -3.48 18.95 3.12
CA ASP A 61 -3.26 20.35 2.73
C ASP A 61 -4.29 20.79 1.68
N ILE A 62 -4.53 19.96 0.67
CA ILE A 62 -5.54 20.22 -0.37
C ILE A 62 -6.93 20.33 0.26
N VAL A 63 -7.32 19.38 1.13
CA VAL A 63 -8.61 19.42 1.82
C VAL A 63 -8.77 20.69 2.65
N ALA A 64 -7.72 21.10 3.38
CA ALA A 64 -7.73 22.34 4.15
C ALA A 64 -7.86 23.58 3.24
N ASN A 65 -7.18 23.60 2.09
CA ASN A 65 -7.28 24.68 1.12
C ASN A 65 -8.67 24.79 0.48
N VAL A 66 -9.31 23.65 0.17
CA VAL A 66 -10.69 23.62 -0.33
C VAL A 66 -11.64 24.20 0.72
N HIS A 67 -11.52 23.78 1.98
CA HIS A 67 -12.40 24.25 3.06
C HIS A 67 -12.18 25.72 3.44
N SER A 68 -10.98 26.28 3.23
CA SER A 68 -10.68 27.69 3.51
C SER A 68 -11.11 28.64 2.39
N GLY A 69 -11.64 28.13 1.27
CA GLY A 69 -11.99 28.93 0.10
C GLY A 69 -10.78 29.46 -0.66
N ASN A 70 -9.62 28.79 -0.54
CA ASN A 70 -8.42 29.15 -1.28
C ASN A 70 -8.73 29.12 -2.81
N PRO A 71 -8.43 30.20 -3.57
CA PRO A 71 -8.68 30.24 -5.01
C PRO A 71 -7.86 29.21 -5.82
N TYR A 72 -6.79 28.66 -5.24
CA TYR A 72 -5.93 27.66 -5.88
C TYR A 72 -5.63 26.48 -4.93
N PRO A 73 -6.62 25.62 -4.62
CA PRO A 73 -6.47 24.63 -3.56
C PRO A 73 -5.61 23.42 -3.95
N PHE A 74 -5.36 23.23 -5.25
CA PHE A 74 -4.58 22.12 -5.82
C PHE A 74 -3.17 22.52 -6.27
N ALA A 75 -2.79 23.78 -6.08
CA ALA A 75 -1.49 24.30 -6.49
C ALA A 75 -0.32 23.74 -5.64
#